data_AF-A0A350RHU9-F1
#
_entry.id   AF-A0A350RHU9-F1
#
_cell.length_a   1.000
_cell.length_b   1.000
_cell.length_c   1.000
_cell.angle_alpha   90.00
_cell.angle_beta   90.00
_cell.angle_gamma   90.00
#
_symmetry.space_group_name_H-M   'P 1'
#
loop_
_entity.id
_entity.type
_entity.pdbx_description
1 polymer ?
#
loop_
_entity_poly.entity_id
_entity_poly.type
_entity_poly.pdbx_seq_one_letter_code
_entity_poly.pdbx_strand_id
1 'polypeptide(L)'
;MPWGGQGVPICYRFRPNGNDPHSSIMEIMLLFASPDEGPPPPPCPITKLGLNDSWTDAAALGGAGMVVDQDTDNLIRIQRGLQASKKGAVTLAAYQESRIRHFHETLENYLTGSK
;
A
#
# COMPACT_ATOMS: atom_id res chain seq x y z
N MET A 1 5.37 -5.79 -14.47
CA MET A 1 4.34 -5.40 -13.48
C MET A 1 3.02 -6.01 -13.92
N PRO A 2 2.40 -6.91 -13.15
CA PRO A 2 1.11 -7.52 -13.53
C PRO A 2 -0.03 -6.49 -13.60
N TRP A 3 0.14 -5.31 -12.99
CA TRP A 3 -0.82 -4.21 -12.92
C TRP A 3 -0.66 -3.17 -14.03
N GLY A 4 -0.32 -3.61 -15.25
CA GLY A 4 -0.09 -2.73 -16.42
C GLY A 4 -1.32 -1.97 -16.93
N GLY A 5 -2.35 -1.77 -16.09
CA GLY A 5 -3.48 -0.88 -16.34
C GLY A 5 -4.65 -1.47 -17.12
N GLN A 6 -4.48 -2.55 -17.89
CA GLN A 6 -5.60 -3.11 -18.69
C GLN A 6 -6.22 -4.40 -18.15
N GLY A 7 -5.42 -5.31 -17.57
CA GLY A 7 -5.96 -6.56 -17.01
C GLY A 7 -6.60 -6.36 -15.64
N VAL A 8 -5.88 -5.69 -14.74
CA VAL A 8 -6.38 -5.32 -13.42
C VAL A 8 -5.84 -3.91 -13.10
N PRO A 9 -6.68 -2.85 -13.21
CA PRO A 9 -6.23 -1.47 -13.12
C PRO A 9 -6.10 -0.98 -11.67
N ILE A 10 -5.41 -1.74 -10.82
CA ILE A 10 -5.22 -1.36 -9.41
C ILE A 10 -4.13 -0.28 -9.30
N CYS A 11 -4.46 0.80 -8.60
CA CYS A 11 -3.53 1.80 -8.12
C CYS A 11 -3.55 1.87 -6.60
N TYR A 12 -2.37 1.84 -5.98
CA TYR A 12 -2.19 1.95 -4.53
C TYR A 12 -1.69 3.34 -4.17
N ARG A 13 -2.23 3.90 -3.09
CA ARG A 13 -1.71 5.12 -2.49
C ARG A 13 -1.57 4.94 -0.98
N PHE A 14 -0.37 5.23 -0.46
CA PHE A 14 -0.08 5.22 0.96
C PHE A 14 0.23 6.65 1.40
N ARG A 15 -0.40 7.11 2.48
CA ARG A 15 -0.21 8.45 3.03
C ARG A 15 -0.02 8.40 4.54
N PRO A 16 0.78 9.30 5.13
CA PRO A 16 0.80 9.49 6.58
C PRO A 16 -0.62 9.77 7.11
N ASN A 17 -0.96 9.22 8.26
CA ASN A 17 -2.17 9.57 8.97
C ASN A 17 -1.88 10.74 9.94
N GLY A 18 -1.79 11.95 9.37
CA GLY A 18 -1.29 13.11 10.10
C GLY A 18 0.19 12.94 10.45
N ASN A 19 0.54 13.24 11.70
CA ASN A 19 1.91 13.09 12.24
C ASN A 19 2.08 11.81 13.07
N ASP A 20 1.18 10.83 12.94
CA ASP A 20 1.30 9.55 13.64
C ASP A 20 2.23 8.59 12.88
N PRO A 21 3.42 8.26 13.43
CA PRO A 21 4.33 7.29 12.80
C PRO A 21 3.84 5.84 12.91
N HIS A 22 2.73 5.58 13.61
CA HIS A 22 2.18 4.25 13.83
C HIS A 22 0.99 3.91 12.94
N SER A 23 0.52 4.85 12.12
CA SER A 23 -0.56 4.60 11.18
C SER A 23 -0.37 5.30 9.84
N SER A 24 -0.91 4.68 8.79
CA SER A 24 -0.98 5.25 7.45
C SER A 24 -2.38 5.01 6.87
N ILE A 25 -2.75 5.83 5.89
CA ILE A 25 -3.95 5.65 5.09
C ILE A 25 -3.53 4.94 3.81
N MET A 26 -4.02 3.72 3.63
CA MET A 26 -3.87 2.94 2.41
C MET A 26 -5.15 3.04 1.58
N GLU A 27 -5.01 3.40 0.31
CA GLU A 27 -6.11 3.49 -0.65
C GLU A 27 -5.85 2.55 -1.82
N ILE A 28 -6.87 1.80 -2.21
CA ILE A 28 -6.86 0.97 -3.40
C ILE A 28 -7.90 1.56 -4.36
N MET A 29 -7.44 1.94 -5.55
CA MET A 29 -8.28 2.53 -6.60
C MET A 29 -8.31 1.60 -7.80
N LEU A 30 -9.50 1.30 -8.30
CA LEU A 30 -9.69 0.56 -9.55
C LEU A 30 -9.98 1.56 -10.67
N LEU A 31 -8.99 1.83 -11.51
CA LEU A 31 -9.03 2.89 -12.54
C LEU A 31 -9.25 2.29 -13.93
N PHE A 32 -10.48 1.87 -14.20
CA PHE A 32 -10.86 1.32 -15.50
C PHE A 32 -10.73 2.34 -16.63
N ALA A 33 -10.48 1.87 -17.85
CA ALA A 33 -10.48 2.71 -19.04
C ALA A 33 -11.85 3.38 -19.23
N SER A 34 -11.83 4.60 -19.78
CA SER A 34 -13.06 5.24 -20.25
C SER A 34 -13.75 4.36 -21.29
N PRO A 35 -15.09 4.39 -21.36
CA PRO A 35 -15.80 3.73 -22.44
C PRO A 35 -15.38 4.31 -23.80
N ASP A 36 -15.37 3.48 -24.83
CA ASP A 36 -15.04 3.91 -26.20
C ASP A 36 -16.08 4.93 -26.72
N GLU A 37 -17.32 4.83 -26.25
CA GLU A 37 -18.46 5.66 -26.64
C GLU A 37 -19.24 6.16 -25.41
N GLY A 38 -19.71 7.39 -25.48
CA GLY A 38 -20.47 8.03 -24.39
C GLY A 38 -19.60 8.60 -23.25
N PRO A 39 -20.21 9.31 -22.27
CA PRO A 39 -19.46 9.89 -21.16
C PRO A 39 -19.00 8.82 -20.16
N PRO A 40 -17.87 9.04 -19.46
CA PRO A 40 -17.46 8.15 -18.38
C PRO A 40 -18.50 8.11 -17.25
N PRO A 41 -18.64 6.98 -16.54
CA PRO A 41 -19.52 6.91 -15.39
C PRO A 41 -19.04 7.85 -14.28
N PRO A 42 -19.94 8.33 -13.41
CA PRO A 42 -19.53 9.10 -12.23
C PRO A 42 -18.63 8.23 -11.32
N PRO A 43 -17.75 8.87 -10.51
CA PRO A 43 -16.93 8.15 -9.54
C PRO A 43 -17.78 7.29 -8.60
N CYS A 44 -17.31 6.08 -8.28
CA CYS A 44 -17.97 5.22 -7.32
C CYS A 44 -17.89 5.82 -5.89
N PRO A 45 -18.87 5.51 -5.01
CA PRO A 45 -18.76 5.85 -3.60
C PRO A 45 -17.52 5.21 -2.97
N ILE A 46 -16.87 5.95 -2.06
CA ILE A 46 -15.72 5.45 -1.31
C ILE A 46 -16.22 4.44 -0.27
N THR A 47 -15.67 3.23 -0.30
CA THR A 47 -15.81 2.27 0.82
C THR A 47 -14.67 2.51 1.80
N LYS A 48 -15.00 2.99 3.00
CA LYS A 48 -14.02 3.25 4.06
C LYS A 48 -14.01 2.10 5.05
N LEU A 49 -12.85 1.46 5.19
CA LEU A 49 -12.62 0.40 6.16
C LEU A 49 -11.86 0.96 7.38
N GLY A 50 -12.21 0.46 8.55
CA GLY A 50 -11.48 0.66 9.80
C GLY A 50 -10.31 -0.32 9.97
N LEU A 51 -9.56 -0.16 11.05
CA LEU A 51 -8.36 -0.98 11.32
C LEU A 51 -8.64 -2.47 11.59
N ASN A 52 -9.88 -2.81 11.95
CA ASN A 52 -10.29 -4.18 12.26
C ASN A 52 -11.27 -4.75 11.22
N ASP A 53 -11.60 -3.98 10.18
CA ASP A 53 -12.49 -4.43 9.12
C ASP A 53 -11.68 -5.22 8.09
N SER A 54 -12.31 -6.19 7.43
CA SER A 54 -11.64 -6.99 6.40
C SER A 54 -11.68 -6.25 5.06
N TRP A 55 -10.60 -6.36 4.29
CA TRP A 55 -10.59 -5.89 2.90
C TRP A 55 -11.59 -6.64 2.02
N THR A 56 -12.08 -7.81 2.45
CA THR A 56 -13.16 -8.52 1.76
C THR A 56 -14.53 -7.85 1.93
N ASP A 57 -14.71 -6.98 2.93
CA ASP A 57 -15.93 -6.19 3.10
C ASP A 57 -16.08 -5.15 1.98
N ALA A 58 -14.97 -4.77 1.34
CA ALA A 58 -14.97 -3.97 0.11
C ALA A 58 -15.19 -4.86 -1.12
N ALA A 59 -16.46 -5.19 -1.40
CA ALA A 59 -16.87 -6.08 -2.49
C ALA A 59 -16.24 -5.75 -3.87
N ALA A 60 -15.95 -4.48 -4.13
CA ALA A 60 -15.29 -4.03 -5.36
C ALA A 60 -13.91 -4.66 -5.60
N LEU A 61 -13.20 -5.10 -4.55
CA LEU A 61 -11.89 -5.74 -4.66
C LEU A 61 -11.98 -7.21 -5.09
N GLY A 62 -13.15 -7.84 -5.01
CA GLY A 62 -13.32 -9.25 -5.32
C GLY A 62 -12.28 -10.13 -4.63
N GLY A 63 -11.66 -11.04 -5.37
CA GLY A 63 -10.63 -11.95 -4.84
C GLY A 63 -9.35 -11.25 -4.34
N ALA A 64 -9.09 -9.99 -4.72
CA ALA A 64 -7.93 -9.26 -4.24
C ALA A 64 -8.04 -8.91 -2.75
N GLY A 65 -9.26 -8.75 -2.22
CA GLY A 65 -9.48 -8.42 -0.80
C GLY A 65 -8.77 -9.41 0.13
N MET A 66 -8.85 -10.71 -0.16
CA MET A 66 -8.18 -11.75 0.63
C MET A 66 -6.65 -11.65 0.62
N VAL A 67 -6.06 -11.16 -0.48
CA VAL A 67 -4.61 -10.97 -0.59
C VAL A 67 -4.19 -9.74 0.21
N VAL A 68 -4.97 -8.67 0.13
CA VAL A 68 -4.70 -7.44 0.89
C VAL A 68 -4.85 -7.68 2.40
N ASP A 69 -5.81 -8.52 2.83
CA ASP A 69 -5.90 -8.95 4.22
C ASP A 69 -4.61 -9.65 4.69
N GLN A 70 -4.07 -10.57 3.88
CA GLN A 70 -2.81 -11.26 4.22
C GLN A 70 -1.63 -10.28 4.36
N ASP A 71 -1.53 -9.31 3.44
CA ASP A 71 -0.48 -8.30 3.46
C ASP A 71 -0.62 -7.38 4.69
N THR A 72 -1.83 -6.91 4.99
CA THR A 72 -2.06 -5.99 6.12
C THR A 72 -1.92 -6.66 7.48
N ASP A 73 -2.34 -7.92 7.62
CA ASP A 73 -2.07 -8.74 8.81
C ASP A 73 -0.57 -8.88 9.06
N ASN A 74 0.22 -9.08 8.00
CA ASN A 74 1.67 -9.16 8.09
C ASN A 74 2.30 -7.81 8.48
N LEU A 75 1.86 -6.71 7.86
CA LEU A 75 2.35 -5.36 8.16
C LEU A 75 2.15 -4.99 9.64
N ILE A 76 0.99 -5.33 10.22
CA ILE A 76 0.71 -5.09 11.65
C ILE A 76 1.71 -5.85 12.53
N ARG A 77 2.02 -7.10 12.20
CA ARG A 77 2.97 -7.93 12.96
C ARG A 77 4.40 -7.41 12.81
N ILE A 78 4.79 -6.99 11.61
CA ILE A 78 6.10 -6.38 11.34
C ILE A 78 6.25 -5.12 12.20
N GLN A 79 5.26 -4.21 12.19
CA GLN A 79 5.34 -2.96 12.95
C GLN A 79 5.50 -3.20 14.46
N ARG A 80 4.73 -4.15 15.02
CA ARG A 80 4.88 -4.55 16.43
C ARG A 80 6.28 -5.12 16.72
N GLY A 81 6.81 -5.94 15.81
CA GLY A 81 8.15 -6.52 15.92
C GLY A 81 9.26 -5.46 15.87
N LEU A 82 9.13 -4.45 15.01
CA LEU A 82 10.06 -3.33 14.92
C LEU A 82 10.11 -2.53 16.22
N GLN A 83 8.95 -2.25 16.82
CA GLN A 83 8.86 -1.55 18.11
C GLN A 83 9.45 -2.35 19.28
N ALA A 84 9.23 -3.67 19.28
CA ALA A 84 9.76 -4.55 20.33
C ALA A 84 11.27 -4.85 20.17
N SER A 85 11.86 -4.55 19.01
CA SER A 85 13.25 -4.90 18.70
C SER A 85 14.24 -4.02 19.46
N LYS A 86 15.06 -4.65 20.31
CA LYS A 86 16.18 -3.97 21.00
C LYS A 86 17.30 -3.52 20.05
N LYS A 87 17.33 -4.04 18.81
CA LYS A 87 18.39 -3.73 17.85
C LYS A 87 18.31 -2.29 17.34
N GLY A 88 17.11 -1.69 17.30
CA GLY A 88 16.89 -0.35 16.75
C GLY A 88 17.17 -0.21 15.25
N ALA A 89 17.39 -1.32 14.53
CA ALA A 89 17.68 -1.35 13.10
C ALA A 89 17.14 -2.64 12.45
N VAL A 90 16.92 -2.58 11.14
CA VAL A 90 16.43 -3.71 10.33
C VAL A 90 17.58 -4.36 9.57
N THR A 91 17.59 -5.69 9.49
CA THR A 91 18.49 -6.43 8.59
C THR A 91 17.72 -6.89 7.38
N LEU A 92 18.20 -6.52 6.19
CA LEU A 92 17.58 -6.87 4.92
C LEU A 92 18.47 -7.86 4.15
N ALA A 93 17.84 -8.83 3.49
CA ALA A 93 18.46 -9.84 2.65
C ALA A 93 19.16 -9.22 1.44
N ALA A 94 20.39 -9.65 1.16
CA ALA A 94 21.23 -9.08 0.12
C ALA A 94 20.57 -9.09 -1.27
N TYR A 95 19.88 -10.16 -1.66
CA TYR A 95 19.34 -10.31 -3.00
C TYR A 95 17.87 -9.86 -3.11
N GLN A 96 16.96 -10.50 -2.36
CA GLN A 96 15.51 -10.33 -2.50
C GLN A 96 15.00 -8.94 -2.06
N GLU A 97 15.71 -8.26 -1.16
CA GLU A 97 15.27 -6.98 -0.58
C GLU A 97 16.09 -5.78 -1.08
N SER A 98 16.75 -5.93 -2.23
CA SER A 98 17.52 -4.86 -2.88
C SER A 98 16.68 -3.60 -3.14
N ARG A 99 15.40 -3.76 -3.55
CA ARG A 99 14.49 -2.63 -3.79
C ARG A 99 14.09 -1.89 -2.51
N ILE A 100 13.95 -2.60 -1.39
CA ILE A 100 13.65 -2.00 -0.09
C ILE A 100 14.83 -1.15 0.37
N ARG A 101 16.06 -1.67 0.24
CA ARG A 101 17.28 -0.89 0.53
C ARG A 101 17.38 0.37 -0.32
N HIS A 102 17.22 0.23 -1.63
CA HIS A 102 17.27 1.37 -2.54
C HIS A 102 16.21 2.44 -2.22
N PHE A 103 15.01 2.03 -1.80
CA PHE A 103 13.97 2.95 -1.34
C PHE A 103 14.43 3.74 -0.11
N HIS A 104 14.99 3.08 0.90
CA HIS A 104 15.49 3.76 2.11
C HIS A 104 16.68 4.69 1.82
N GLU A 105 17.61 4.30 0.95
CA GLU A 105 18.71 5.17 0.50
C GLU A 105 18.18 6.43 -0.20
N THR A 106 17.20 6.25 -1.09
CA THR A 106 16.57 7.37 -1.80
C THR A 106 15.82 8.30 -0.84
N LEU A 107 15.08 7.72 0.12
CA LEU A 107 14.38 8.49 1.16
C LEU A 107 15.37 9.31 2.00
N GLU A 108 16.48 8.72 2.43
CA GLU A 108 17.52 9.40 3.20
C GLU A 108 18.11 10.60 2.44
N ASN A 109 18.35 10.44 1.13
CA ASN A 109 18.82 11.53 0.28
C ASN A 109 17.83 12.70 0.25
N TYR A 110 16.52 12.41 0.14
CA TYR A 110 15.48 13.43 0.19
C TYR A 110 15.40 14.13 1.56
N LEU A 111 15.57 13.40 2.66
CA LEU A 111 15.49 13.94 4.02
C LEU A 111 16.70 14.80 4.39
N THR A 112 17.89 14.40 3.95
CA THR A 112 19.15 15.09 4.27
C THR A 112 19.53 16.17 3.25
N GLY A 113 18.87 16.19 2.09
CA GLY A 113 19.21 17.09 0.98
C GLY A 113 20.52 16.72 0.26
N SER A 114 21.02 15.51 0.50
CA SER A 114 22.25 15.01 -0.14
C SER A 114 21.94 14.69 -1.61
N LYS A 115 22.51 15.46 -2.53
CA LYS A 115 22.61 15.12 -3.96
C LYS A 115 24.07 14.90 -4.33
#